data_AF-A0A929A3H7-F1
#
_entry.id   AF-A0A929A3H7-F1
#
_cell.length_a   1.000
_cell.length_b   1.000
_cell.length_c   1.000
_cell.angle_alpha   90.00
_cell.angle_beta   90.00
_cell.angle_gamma   90.00
#
_symmetry.space_group_name_H-M   'P 1'
#
loop_
_entity.id
_entity.type
_entity.pdbx_description
1 polymer ?
#
loop_
_entity_poly.entity_id
_entity_poly.type
_entity_poly.pdbx_seq_one_letter_code
_entity_poly.pdbx_strand_id
1 'polypeptide(L)'
;MAQTLPEEASSPEDVSRAVEQLGLYQEMPYAEARERILQQGWQPYLEGTPPNLDDPTVRELFDLGYEEIADCSGTGMGFCRFEFVDGTGAMLVLSTTTMGTHSNADRVVWLWFLVDAPTPTQANLSSAEQNSSSSNPSDASQMQLLGASQIQLSLAGIPIGATQDEVINQLGQPTQVVDALPFPQLEYPGLTVWFDENRQGVLGMLSTSDQYCTPAGVCPGMDFAEVREIYGEPQVSDREDGRFMEYYPDTCCCWLQIALENDETVRSIEVLCAM
;
A
#
# COMPACT_ATOMS: atom_id res chain seq x y z
N MET A 1 -47.15 -24.35 5.96
CA MET A 1 -46.18 -23.61 6.78
C MET A 1 -44.82 -23.82 6.15
N ALA A 2 -44.42 -22.94 5.24
CA ALA A 2 -43.06 -22.89 4.71
C ALA A 2 -42.36 -21.78 5.49
N GLN A 3 -41.37 -22.14 6.30
CA GLN A 3 -40.51 -21.20 6.98
C GLN A 3 -39.41 -20.82 5.98
N THR A 4 -39.44 -19.57 5.52
CA THR A 4 -38.33 -18.92 4.84
C THR A 4 -37.24 -18.62 5.87
N LEU A 5 -36.03 -19.12 5.63
CA LEU A 5 -34.82 -18.73 6.35
C LEU A 5 -34.46 -17.29 5.95
N PRO A 6 -34.07 -16.40 6.88
CA PRO A 6 -33.41 -15.16 6.51
C PRO A 6 -31.93 -15.45 6.23
N GLU A 7 -31.56 -15.25 4.97
CA GLU A 7 -30.19 -15.09 4.49
C GLU A 7 -29.74 -13.68 4.93
N GLU A 8 -29.22 -13.58 6.15
CA GLU A 8 -28.61 -12.34 6.63
C GLU A 8 -27.22 -12.20 6.02
N ALA A 9 -27.12 -11.37 4.98
CA ALA A 9 -25.84 -10.82 4.56
C ALA A 9 -25.30 -9.95 5.70
N SER A 10 -24.16 -10.34 6.27
CA SER A 10 -23.44 -9.58 7.28
C SER A 10 -23.07 -8.20 6.77
N SER A 11 -23.30 -7.17 7.59
CA SER A 11 -22.93 -5.79 7.26
C SER A 11 -21.41 -5.65 7.11
N PRO A 12 -20.89 -4.74 6.25
CA PRO A 12 -19.47 -4.41 6.18
C PRO A 12 -18.83 -4.07 7.54
N GLU A 13 -19.62 -3.53 8.47
CA GLU A 13 -19.17 -3.23 9.84
C GLU A 13 -18.88 -4.50 10.66
N ASP A 14 -19.59 -5.60 10.40
CA ASP A 14 -19.38 -6.87 11.09
C ASP A 14 -18.13 -7.59 10.57
N VAL A 15 -17.84 -7.46 9.28
CA VAL A 15 -16.61 -8.00 8.67
C VAL A 15 -15.37 -7.24 9.15
N SER A 16 -15.45 -5.90 9.22
CA SER A 16 -14.34 -5.08 9.74
C SER A 16 -14.03 -5.42 11.21
N ARG A 17 -15.06 -5.62 12.03
CA ARG A 17 -14.92 -6.07 13.42
C ARG A 17 -14.36 -7.50 13.51
N ALA A 18 -14.70 -8.38 12.59
CA ALA A 18 -14.14 -9.73 12.52
C ALA A 18 -12.64 -9.70 12.23
N VAL A 19 -12.17 -8.79 11.37
CA VAL A 19 -10.73 -8.61 11.09
C VAL A 19 -9.97 -8.05 12.29
N GLU A 20 -10.54 -7.09 13.04
CA GLU A 20 -9.93 -6.64 14.30
C GLU A 20 -9.81 -7.78 15.33
N GLN A 21 -10.75 -8.73 15.31
CA GLN A 21 -10.74 -9.91 16.19
C GLN A 21 -9.74 -10.99 15.76
N LEU A 22 -9.16 -10.92 14.55
CA LEU A 22 -8.07 -11.80 14.12
C LEU A 22 -6.85 -11.68 15.04
N GLY A 23 -6.68 -10.54 15.71
CA GLY A 23 -5.57 -10.29 16.61
C GLY A 23 -4.22 -10.38 15.89
N LEU A 24 -4.21 -10.02 14.61
CA LEU A 24 -2.99 -9.87 13.81
C LEU A 24 -2.21 -8.65 14.30
N TYR A 25 -0.89 -8.72 14.20
CA TYR A 25 0.01 -7.62 14.48
C TYR A 25 1.18 -7.66 13.50
N GLN A 26 1.79 -6.51 13.24
CA GLN A 26 2.96 -6.41 12.35
C GLN A 26 4.12 -7.23 12.92
N GLU A 27 4.91 -7.86 12.05
CA GLU A 27 5.99 -8.80 12.38
C GLU A 27 5.54 -10.14 12.99
N MET A 28 4.23 -10.41 13.06
CA MET A 28 3.72 -11.73 13.43
C MET A 28 4.22 -12.78 12.41
N PRO A 29 4.80 -13.93 12.83
CA PRO A 29 5.14 -15.01 11.91
C PRO A 29 3.95 -15.40 11.04
N TYR A 30 4.14 -15.51 9.73
CA TYR A 30 3.05 -15.79 8.80
C TYR A 30 2.33 -17.11 9.12
N ALA A 31 3.08 -18.14 9.51
CA ALA A 31 2.51 -19.41 9.93
C ALA A 31 1.53 -19.25 11.13
N GLU A 32 1.87 -18.38 12.09
CA GLU A 32 1.00 -18.08 13.22
C GLU A 32 -0.23 -17.26 12.79
N ALA A 33 -0.03 -16.26 11.94
CA ALA A 33 -1.13 -15.46 11.37
C ALA A 33 -2.14 -16.33 10.63
N ARG A 34 -1.64 -17.21 9.76
CA ARG A 34 -2.42 -18.18 9.02
C ARG A 34 -3.23 -19.07 9.95
N GLU A 35 -2.62 -19.61 11.01
CA GLU A 35 -3.33 -20.45 11.98
C GLU A 35 -4.51 -19.68 12.61
N ARG A 36 -4.28 -18.43 13.03
CA ARG A 36 -5.34 -17.59 13.62
C ARG A 36 -6.48 -17.32 12.64
N ILE A 37 -6.14 -16.99 11.40
CA ILE A 37 -7.12 -16.73 10.33
C ILE A 37 -7.99 -17.96 10.09
N LEU A 38 -7.37 -19.14 9.93
CA LEU A 38 -8.08 -20.40 9.73
C LEU A 38 -8.95 -20.78 10.94
N GLN A 39 -8.46 -20.56 12.17
CA GLN A 39 -9.22 -20.83 13.39
C GLN A 39 -10.49 -19.97 13.50
N GLN A 40 -10.53 -18.81 12.85
CA GLN A 40 -11.69 -17.92 12.83
C GLN A 40 -12.63 -18.16 11.64
N GLY A 41 -12.43 -19.25 10.90
CA GLY A 41 -13.35 -19.71 9.86
C GLY A 41 -13.07 -19.15 8.46
N TRP A 42 -12.07 -18.29 8.32
CA TRP A 42 -11.54 -17.89 7.01
C TRP A 42 -10.89 -19.09 6.31
N GLN A 43 -10.96 -19.11 4.98
CA GLN A 43 -10.42 -20.18 4.15
C GLN A 43 -9.43 -19.61 3.13
N PRO A 44 -8.39 -20.38 2.74
CA PRO A 44 -7.55 -20.06 1.58
C PRO A 44 -8.41 -19.73 0.36
N TYR A 45 -8.17 -18.59 -0.29
CA TYR A 45 -8.86 -18.26 -1.52
C TYR A 45 -8.13 -18.89 -2.72
N LEU A 46 -8.70 -19.96 -3.27
CA LEU A 46 -8.09 -20.76 -4.35
C LEU A 46 -8.81 -20.63 -5.70
N GLU A 47 -9.88 -19.83 -5.76
CA GLU A 47 -10.72 -19.67 -6.97
C GLU A 47 -10.26 -18.51 -7.89
N GLY A 48 -9.24 -17.75 -7.47
CA GLY A 48 -8.70 -16.61 -8.21
C GLY A 48 -7.76 -16.97 -9.35
N THR A 49 -6.97 -15.99 -9.78
CA THR A 49 -5.84 -16.23 -10.68
C THR A 49 -4.87 -17.21 -10.01
N PRO A 50 -4.50 -18.33 -10.66
CA PRO A 50 -3.54 -19.26 -10.09
C PRO A 50 -2.21 -18.57 -9.77
N PRO A 51 -1.52 -18.95 -8.68
CA PRO A 51 -0.22 -18.38 -8.35
C PRO A 51 0.75 -18.53 -9.51
N ASN A 52 1.56 -17.50 -9.73
CA ASN A 52 2.62 -17.53 -10.74
C ASN A 52 3.75 -18.47 -10.30
N LEU A 53 3.57 -19.78 -10.51
CA LEU A 53 4.56 -20.78 -10.13
C LEU A 53 5.86 -20.70 -10.95
N ASP A 54 5.97 -19.82 -11.95
CA ASP A 54 7.25 -19.53 -12.62
C ASP A 54 8.13 -18.59 -11.79
N ASP A 55 7.57 -17.82 -10.85
CA ASP A 55 8.32 -17.10 -9.84
C ASP A 55 8.89 -18.09 -8.79
N PRO A 56 10.21 -18.11 -8.55
CA PRO A 56 10.84 -19.05 -7.63
C PRO A 56 10.40 -18.85 -6.17
N THR A 57 10.09 -17.62 -5.76
CA THR A 57 9.61 -17.28 -4.42
C THR A 57 8.21 -17.81 -4.22
N VAL A 58 7.32 -17.56 -5.20
CA VAL A 58 5.94 -18.05 -5.18
C VAL A 58 5.93 -19.57 -5.18
N ARG A 59 6.76 -20.22 -6.01
CA ARG A 59 6.89 -21.68 -6.03
C ARG A 59 7.34 -22.24 -4.69
N GLU A 60 8.35 -21.63 -4.06
CA GLU A 60 8.82 -22.08 -2.74
C GLU A 60 7.73 -21.95 -1.68
N LEU A 61 7.00 -20.83 -1.65
CA LEU A 61 5.89 -20.63 -0.71
C LEU A 61 4.75 -21.62 -0.94
N PHE A 62 4.46 -21.92 -2.19
CA PHE A 62 3.49 -22.95 -2.56
C PHE A 62 3.96 -24.35 -2.11
N ASP A 63 5.23 -24.69 -2.31
CA ASP A 63 5.83 -25.95 -1.86
C ASP A 63 5.85 -26.09 -0.33
N LEU A 64 5.85 -24.98 0.40
CA LEU A 64 5.68 -24.94 1.87
C LEU A 64 4.22 -25.16 2.31
N GLY A 65 3.28 -25.26 1.38
CA GLY A 65 1.86 -25.51 1.64
C GLY A 65 1.01 -24.25 1.83
N TYR A 66 1.54 -23.08 1.46
CA TYR A 66 0.79 -21.82 1.45
C TYR A 66 0.12 -21.63 0.09
N GLU A 67 -0.88 -22.47 -0.20
CA GLU A 67 -1.63 -22.45 -1.46
C GLU A 67 -2.40 -21.15 -1.67
N GLU A 68 -2.68 -20.42 -0.58
CA GLU A 68 -3.30 -19.09 -0.59
C GLU A 68 -2.38 -17.94 -1.08
N ILE A 69 -1.15 -18.24 -1.50
CA ILE A 69 -0.28 -17.24 -2.14
C ILE A 69 -0.89 -16.80 -3.47
N ALA A 70 -1.03 -15.48 -3.65
CA ALA A 70 -1.47 -14.89 -4.90
C ALA A 70 -0.27 -14.52 -5.78
N ASP A 71 0.62 -13.65 -5.27
CA ASP A 71 1.83 -13.24 -5.98
C ASP A 71 2.86 -12.58 -5.03
N CYS A 72 4.07 -12.34 -5.54
CA CYS A 72 5.12 -11.55 -4.88
C CYS A 72 5.54 -10.35 -5.74
N SER A 73 5.91 -9.23 -5.10
CA SER A 73 6.11 -7.94 -5.78
C SER A 73 7.29 -7.87 -6.77
N GLY A 74 8.19 -8.86 -6.76
CA GLY A 74 9.39 -8.87 -7.61
C GLY A 74 10.40 -7.74 -7.35
N THR A 75 10.20 -6.90 -6.33
CA THR A 75 11.03 -5.71 -6.05
C THR A 75 12.32 -6.01 -5.29
N GLY A 76 12.56 -7.28 -4.94
CA GLY A 76 13.66 -7.69 -4.05
C GLY A 76 13.41 -7.43 -2.56
N MET A 77 12.36 -6.69 -2.19
CA MET A 77 11.94 -6.50 -0.79
C MET A 77 11.21 -7.70 -0.20
N GLY A 78 10.93 -8.71 -1.03
CA GLY A 78 10.31 -9.96 -0.61
C GLY A 78 8.87 -9.82 -0.15
N PHE A 79 8.14 -8.79 -0.61
CA PHE A 79 6.71 -8.67 -0.30
C PHE A 79 5.90 -9.69 -1.08
N CYS A 80 5.00 -10.39 -0.39
CA CYS A 80 4.09 -11.34 -1.01
C CYS A 80 2.68 -11.18 -0.44
N ARG A 81 1.72 -11.48 -1.29
CA ARG A 81 0.29 -11.34 -1.06
C ARG A 81 -0.36 -12.70 -0.87
N PHE A 82 -1.12 -12.85 0.21
CA PHE A 82 -1.89 -14.04 0.52
C PHE A 82 -3.37 -13.68 0.68
N GLU A 83 -4.25 -14.54 0.19
CA GLU A 83 -5.68 -14.22 0.09
C GLU A 83 -6.53 -15.26 0.83
N PHE A 84 -7.45 -14.77 1.65
CA PHE A 84 -8.40 -15.58 2.38
C PHE A 84 -9.82 -15.07 2.13
N VAL A 85 -10.78 -15.98 2.18
CA VAL A 85 -12.21 -15.67 2.05
C VAL A 85 -12.98 -16.23 3.23
N ASP A 86 -13.98 -15.50 3.71
CA ASP A 86 -14.88 -16.00 4.75
C ASP A 86 -16.15 -16.68 4.16
N GLY A 87 -17.04 -17.16 5.03
CA GLY A 87 -18.29 -17.79 4.61
C GLY A 87 -19.31 -16.83 3.96
N THR A 88 -19.04 -15.52 3.97
CA THR A 88 -19.88 -14.46 3.40
C THR A 88 -19.37 -13.99 2.04
N GLY A 89 -18.14 -14.38 1.69
CA GLY A 89 -17.44 -13.97 0.48
C GLY A 89 -16.53 -12.76 0.69
N ALA A 90 -16.42 -12.21 1.91
CA ALA A 90 -15.47 -11.14 2.18
C ALA A 90 -14.03 -11.65 2.01
N MET A 91 -13.16 -10.82 1.45
CA MET A 91 -11.78 -11.19 1.17
C MET A 91 -10.81 -10.45 2.09
N LEU A 92 -9.98 -11.22 2.78
CA LEU A 92 -8.87 -10.73 3.60
C LEU A 92 -7.58 -10.92 2.81
N VAL A 93 -6.84 -9.83 2.65
CA VAL A 93 -5.53 -9.83 2.01
C VAL A 93 -4.47 -9.64 3.09
N LEU A 94 -3.47 -10.51 3.09
CA LEU A 94 -2.26 -10.40 3.92
C LEU A 94 -1.07 -10.07 3.03
N SER A 95 -0.41 -8.95 3.31
CA SER A 95 0.90 -8.66 2.79
C SER A 95 1.95 -8.95 3.85
N THR A 96 3.07 -9.49 3.42
CA THR A 96 4.06 -10.16 4.27
C THR A 96 5.45 -9.93 3.71
N THR A 97 6.50 -10.06 4.52
CA THR A 97 7.91 -9.87 4.10
C THR A 97 8.85 -10.84 4.84
N THR A 98 10.11 -10.92 4.41
CA THR A 98 11.17 -11.74 5.06
C THR A 98 11.99 -10.96 6.09
N MET A 99 11.80 -9.64 6.24
CA MET A 99 12.58 -8.78 7.15
C MET A 99 14.11 -9.00 7.09
N GLY A 100 14.66 -9.23 5.89
CA GLY A 100 16.11 -9.43 5.70
C GLY A 100 16.65 -10.81 6.07
N THR A 101 15.80 -11.75 6.53
CA THR A 101 16.22 -13.15 6.72
C THR A 101 16.45 -13.88 5.39
N HIS A 102 15.88 -13.36 4.30
CA HIS A 102 15.86 -13.98 2.96
C HIS A 102 15.27 -15.39 2.95
N SER A 103 14.53 -15.78 3.98
CA SER A 103 13.95 -17.11 4.16
C SER A 103 12.44 -17.03 4.03
N ASN A 104 11.87 -17.81 3.11
CA ASN A 104 10.43 -17.86 2.92
C ASN A 104 9.69 -18.54 4.09
N ALA A 105 10.41 -19.36 4.87
CA ALA A 105 9.88 -19.99 6.08
C ALA A 105 9.71 -19.02 7.25
N ASP A 106 10.53 -17.96 7.30
CA ASP A 106 10.58 -16.99 8.40
C ASP A 106 9.81 -15.71 8.08
N ARG A 107 8.88 -15.76 7.12
CA ARG A 107 8.10 -14.60 6.70
C ARG A 107 7.17 -14.14 7.80
N VAL A 108 6.99 -12.83 7.86
CA VAL A 108 6.14 -12.17 8.84
C VAL A 108 5.07 -11.34 8.16
N VAL A 109 3.98 -11.10 8.86
CA VAL A 109 2.91 -10.18 8.48
C VAL A 109 3.46 -8.76 8.45
N TRP A 110 3.29 -8.09 7.33
CA TRP A 110 3.59 -6.67 7.19
C TRP A 110 2.32 -5.84 7.42
N LEU A 111 1.22 -6.22 6.76
CA LEU A 111 -0.09 -5.57 6.88
C LEU A 111 -1.21 -6.50 6.40
N TRP A 112 -2.44 -6.16 6.76
CA TRP A 112 -3.63 -6.91 6.37
C TRP A 112 -4.82 -5.96 6.19
N PHE A 113 -5.72 -6.29 5.26
CA PHE A 113 -6.90 -5.47 4.97
C PHE A 113 -8.00 -6.28 4.29
N LEU A 114 -9.21 -5.74 4.29
CA LEU A 114 -10.34 -6.29 3.54
C LEU A 114 -10.39 -5.69 2.15
N VAL A 115 -10.73 -6.52 1.17
CA VAL A 115 -11.12 -6.07 -0.17
C VAL A 115 -12.51 -6.60 -0.49
N ASP A 116 -13.24 -5.85 -1.31
CA ASP A 116 -14.46 -6.36 -1.91
C ASP A 116 -14.11 -7.61 -2.74
N ALA A 117 -14.92 -8.67 -2.60
CA ALA A 117 -14.73 -9.87 -3.39
C ALA A 117 -14.66 -9.50 -4.88
N PRO A 118 -13.70 -10.03 -5.65
CA PRO A 118 -13.63 -9.75 -7.07
C PRO A 118 -14.96 -10.17 -7.69
N THR A 119 -15.64 -9.19 -8.30
CA THR A 119 -16.89 -9.46 -9.02
C THR A 119 -16.53 -10.38 -10.19
N PRO A 120 -17.23 -11.50 -10.41
CA PRO A 120 -16.99 -12.31 -11.60
C PRO A 120 -17.10 -11.41 -12.84
N THR A 121 -16.03 -11.37 -13.63
CA THR A 121 -15.80 -10.41 -14.71
C THR A 121 -17.01 -10.30 -15.64
N GLN A 122 -17.78 -9.21 -15.54
CA GLN A 122 -18.68 -8.81 -16.61
C GLN A 122 -17.91 -7.91 -17.59
N ALA A 123 -17.51 -8.53 -18.70
CA ALA A 123 -17.11 -7.82 -19.90
C ALA A 123 -18.26 -6.92 -20.39
N ASN A 124 -17.90 -5.69 -20.77
CA ASN A 124 -18.69 -4.67 -21.47
C ASN A 124 -19.90 -4.09 -20.71
N LEU A 125 -19.80 -2.80 -20.36
CA LEU A 125 -20.57 -1.74 -21.02
C LEU A 125 -20.03 -0.36 -20.66
N SER A 126 -20.06 0.50 -21.66
CA SER A 126 -19.40 1.79 -21.80
C SER A 126 -20.19 2.97 -21.23
N SER A 127 -19.44 3.99 -20.79
CA SER A 127 -19.69 5.44 -20.95
C SER A 127 -20.74 6.15 -20.08
N ALA A 128 -20.36 7.40 -19.75
CA ALA A 128 -21.10 8.51 -19.12
C ALA A 128 -21.08 8.45 -17.57
N GLU A 129 -20.65 9.47 -16.82
CA GLU A 129 -20.78 10.91 -17.04
C GLU A 129 -19.69 11.69 -16.27
N GLN A 130 -19.10 12.67 -16.96
CA GLN A 130 -18.29 13.74 -16.38
C GLN A 130 -19.20 14.68 -15.58
N ASN A 131 -18.76 15.13 -14.39
CA ASN A 131 -18.98 16.52 -14.02
C ASN A 131 -17.94 17.04 -13.04
N SER A 132 -17.29 18.11 -13.49
CA SER A 132 -16.33 18.95 -12.82
C SER A 132 -17.01 19.91 -11.84
N SER A 133 -16.31 20.25 -10.75
CA SER A 133 -16.53 21.51 -10.02
C SER A 133 -15.29 21.89 -9.24
N SER A 134 -14.55 22.83 -9.83
CA SER A 134 -13.46 23.59 -9.25
C SER A 134 -13.99 24.57 -8.18
N SER A 135 -13.29 24.68 -7.06
CA SER A 135 -13.08 25.98 -6.41
C SER A 135 -11.86 25.96 -5.49
N ASN A 136 -11.01 26.97 -5.65
CA ASN A 136 -9.96 27.42 -4.74
C ASN A 136 -9.76 28.92 -5.05
N PRO A 137 -9.07 29.75 -4.23
CA PRO A 137 -8.48 29.47 -2.92
C PRO A 137 -8.68 30.62 -1.89
N SER A 138 -7.95 30.49 -0.77
CA SER A 138 -7.48 31.50 0.19
C SER A 138 -8.16 31.51 1.56
N ASP A 139 -7.49 30.94 2.55
CA ASP A 139 -7.05 31.73 3.70
C ASP A 139 -5.81 31.10 4.35
N ALA A 140 -4.73 31.86 4.44
CA ALA A 140 -3.47 31.48 5.05
C ALA A 140 -3.45 32.06 6.46
N SER A 141 -3.79 31.25 7.47
CA SER A 141 -3.37 31.39 8.88
C SER A 141 -4.12 30.38 9.74
N GLN A 142 -3.53 29.19 9.92
CA GLN A 142 -3.65 28.39 11.14
C GLN A 142 -2.73 27.18 11.02
N MET A 143 -1.53 27.31 11.58
CA MET A 143 -0.62 26.19 11.81
C MET A 143 -1.20 25.41 12.99
N GLN A 144 -2.12 24.50 12.67
CA GLN A 144 -2.72 23.57 13.61
C GLN A 144 -1.89 22.30 13.51
N LEU A 145 -1.32 21.85 14.64
CA LEU A 145 -0.58 20.59 14.72
C LEU A 145 -1.41 19.48 14.07
N LEU A 146 -0.91 18.93 12.97
CA LEU A 146 -1.57 17.88 12.24
C LEU A 146 -1.21 16.56 12.92
N GLY A 147 -2.22 15.90 13.50
CA GLY A 147 -2.10 14.48 13.83
C GLY A 147 -1.97 13.66 12.54
N ALA A 148 -1.51 12.41 12.65
CA ALA A 148 -1.33 11.47 11.54
C ALA A 148 -2.55 11.35 10.58
N SER A 149 -3.76 11.69 11.04
CA SER A 149 -5.00 11.71 10.25
C SER A 149 -5.08 12.77 9.13
N GLN A 150 -4.09 13.66 8.97
CA GLN A 150 -4.08 14.68 7.90
C GLN A 150 -2.93 14.53 6.90
N ILE A 151 -2.22 13.40 6.92
CA ILE A 151 -1.12 13.16 5.98
C ILE A 151 -1.70 12.84 4.60
N GLN A 152 -1.59 13.81 3.69
CA GLN A 152 -1.93 13.61 2.30
C GLN A 152 -0.77 12.94 1.57
N LEU A 153 -1.03 11.75 1.02
CA LEU A 153 -0.06 10.94 0.30
C LEU A 153 0.13 11.44 -1.13
N SER A 154 0.98 12.44 -1.26
CA SER A 154 1.36 13.03 -2.54
C SER A 154 2.74 13.68 -2.44
N LEU A 155 3.45 13.73 -3.56
CA LEU A 155 4.69 14.48 -3.71
C LEU A 155 4.60 15.35 -4.97
N ALA A 156 5.12 16.58 -4.92
CA ALA A 156 5.03 17.52 -6.04
C ALA A 156 3.59 17.83 -6.49
N GLY A 157 2.62 17.66 -5.58
CA GLY A 157 1.20 17.76 -5.88
C GLY A 157 0.63 16.61 -6.73
N ILE A 158 1.37 15.51 -6.90
CA ILE A 158 0.92 14.28 -7.54
C ILE A 158 0.36 13.34 -6.48
N PRO A 159 -0.94 13.03 -6.46
CA PRO A 159 -1.49 12.04 -5.56
C PRO A 159 -1.22 10.60 -6.04
N ILE A 160 -1.25 9.66 -5.10
CA ILE A 160 -1.43 8.24 -5.43
C ILE A 160 -2.67 8.07 -6.32
N GLY A 161 -2.59 7.14 -7.28
CA GLY A 161 -3.67 6.87 -8.24
C GLY A 161 -3.73 7.82 -9.44
N ALA A 162 -2.87 8.85 -9.52
CA ALA A 162 -2.77 9.67 -10.72
C ALA A 162 -2.31 8.83 -11.93
N THR A 163 -2.83 9.14 -13.11
CA THR A 163 -2.38 8.53 -14.38
C THR A 163 -1.04 9.09 -14.82
N GLN A 164 -0.32 8.37 -15.68
CA GLN A 164 0.94 8.89 -16.25
C GLN A 164 0.74 10.22 -17.00
N ASP A 165 -0.36 10.37 -17.72
CA ASP A 165 -0.64 11.60 -18.48
C ASP A 165 -0.83 12.79 -17.53
N GLU A 166 -1.49 12.60 -16.38
CA GLU A 166 -1.62 13.63 -15.35
C GLU A 166 -0.25 14.03 -14.77
N VAL A 167 0.61 13.05 -14.49
CA VAL A 167 1.98 13.32 -14.01
C VAL A 167 2.77 14.13 -15.02
N ILE A 168 2.75 13.74 -16.30
CA ILE A 168 3.46 14.45 -17.38
C ILE A 168 2.88 15.85 -17.60
N ASN A 169 1.56 16.01 -17.52
CA ASN A 169 0.91 17.32 -17.66
C ASN A 169 1.32 18.27 -16.54
N GLN A 170 1.54 17.76 -15.33
CA GLN A 170 1.89 18.56 -14.16
C GLN A 170 3.39 18.83 -14.03
N LEU A 171 4.24 17.82 -14.25
CA LEU A 171 5.69 17.91 -14.05
C LEU A 171 6.47 18.15 -15.34
N GLY A 172 5.82 18.04 -16.50
CA GLY A 172 6.46 18.06 -17.80
C GLY A 172 7.06 16.70 -18.19
N GLN A 173 7.90 16.72 -19.22
CA GLN A 173 8.53 15.52 -19.73
C GLN A 173 9.59 14.99 -18.76
N PRO A 174 9.60 13.68 -18.46
CA PRO A 174 10.61 13.07 -17.61
C PRO A 174 11.98 13.07 -18.30
N THR A 175 13.05 13.00 -17.50
CA THR A 175 14.40 12.77 -18.02
C THR A 175 14.57 11.36 -18.56
N GLN A 176 13.86 10.39 -17.98
CA GLN A 176 13.87 9.01 -18.45
C GLN A 176 12.52 8.35 -18.22
N VAL A 177 12.12 7.52 -19.17
CA VAL A 177 10.99 6.59 -19.04
C VAL A 177 11.59 5.20 -18.96
N VAL A 178 11.26 4.45 -17.91
CA VAL A 178 11.73 3.07 -17.73
C VAL A 178 10.52 2.15 -17.79
N ASP A 179 10.47 1.37 -18.87
CA ASP A 179 9.38 0.43 -19.17
C ASP A 179 9.69 -0.96 -18.60
N ALA A 180 10.21 -1.01 -17.37
CA ALA A 180 10.48 -2.25 -16.68
C ALA A 180 9.21 -2.71 -15.94
N LEU A 181 8.83 -3.98 -16.13
CA LEU A 181 7.77 -4.61 -15.36
C LEU A 181 8.34 -5.13 -14.03
N PRO A 182 7.52 -5.21 -12.96
CA PRO A 182 6.07 -4.95 -12.93
C PRO A 182 5.67 -3.48 -12.76
N PHE A 183 6.60 -2.59 -12.40
CA PHE A 183 6.28 -1.17 -12.13
C PHE A 183 7.02 -0.24 -13.09
N PRO A 184 6.38 0.14 -14.20
CA PRO A 184 6.90 1.20 -15.04
C PRO A 184 7.15 2.46 -14.23
N GLN A 185 8.21 3.20 -14.56
CA GLN A 185 8.57 4.41 -13.82
C GLN A 185 8.90 5.58 -14.74
N LEU A 186 8.59 6.78 -14.24
CA LEU A 186 9.09 8.04 -14.78
C LEU A 186 10.16 8.59 -13.84
N GLU A 187 11.29 9.00 -14.41
CA GLU A 187 12.38 9.61 -13.66
C GLU A 187 12.51 11.08 -14.06
N TYR A 188 12.48 11.93 -13.04
CA TYR A 188 12.76 13.35 -13.07
C TYR A 188 14.01 13.64 -12.21
N PRO A 189 14.67 14.79 -12.38
CA PRO A 189 15.80 15.16 -11.54
C PRO A 189 15.43 15.23 -10.04
N GLY A 190 15.71 14.16 -9.29
CA GLY A 190 15.41 14.05 -7.87
C GLY A 190 13.98 13.63 -7.53
N LEU A 191 13.24 13.07 -8.49
CA LEU A 191 11.95 12.42 -8.26
C LEU A 191 11.79 11.19 -9.15
N THR A 192 11.40 10.07 -8.56
CA THR A 192 10.98 8.86 -9.26
C THR A 192 9.52 8.60 -8.97
N VAL A 193 8.74 8.23 -10.00
CA VAL A 193 7.31 7.92 -9.89
C VAL A 193 7.08 6.53 -10.45
N TRP A 194 6.53 5.63 -9.64
CA TRP A 194 6.19 4.25 -10.02
C TRP A 194 4.70 4.12 -10.28
N PHE A 195 4.36 3.36 -11.31
CA PHE A 195 2.98 3.13 -11.74
C PHE A 195 2.61 1.66 -11.67
N ASP A 196 1.31 1.40 -11.71
CA ASP A 196 0.79 0.09 -12.10
C ASP A 196 1.22 -0.29 -13.53
N GLU A 197 1.05 -1.57 -13.86
CA GLU A 197 1.43 -2.15 -15.16
C GLU A 197 0.82 -1.40 -16.37
N ASN A 198 -0.35 -0.79 -16.18
CA ASN A 198 -1.12 -0.10 -17.21
C ASN A 198 -0.94 1.43 -17.18
N ARG A 199 -0.10 1.95 -16.27
CA ARG A 199 0.16 3.39 -16.06
C ARG A 199 -1.09 4.19 -15.72
N GLN A 200 -2.10 3.54 -15.14
CA GLN A 200 -3.36 4.17 -14.80
C GLN A 200 -3.38 4.72 -13.37
N GLY A 201 -2.46 4.29 -12.52
CA GLY A 201 -2.31 4.81 -11.17
C GLY A 201 -0.86 4.82 -10.71
N VAL A 202 -0.45 5.94 -10.12
CA VAL A 202 0.78 6.02 -9.31
C VAL A 202 0.63 5.14 -8.08
N LEU A 203 1.59 4.25 -7.87
CA LEU A 203 1.66 3.32 -6.72
C LEU A 203 2.73 3.73 -5.72
N GLY A 204 3.68 4.56 -6.14
CA GLY A 204 4.67 5.13 -5.23
C GLY A 204 5.45 6.26 -5.87
N MET A 205 6.09 7.06 -5.03
CA MET A 205 6.94 8.17 -5.43
C MET A 205 8.09 8.33 -4.46
N LEU A 206 9.30 8.59 -4.96
CA LEU A 206 10.48 8.89 -4.15
C LEU A 206 11.04 10.25 -4.55
N SER A 207 11.10 11.17 -3.60
CA SER A 207 11.77 12.46 -3.73
C SER A 207 13.09 12.49 -2.98
N THR A 208 14.13 12.98 -3.66
CA THR A 208 15.45 13.29 -3.08
C THR A 208 15.82 14.77 -3.29
N SER A 209 14.85 15.61 -3.65
CA SER A 209 15.04 17.01 -4.01
C SER A 209 14.05 17.90 -3.26
N ASP A 210 14.52 19.08 -2.85
CA ASP A 210 13.71 20.12 -2.18
C ASP A 210 12.62 20.72 -3.08
N GLN A 211 12.60 20.36 -4.37
CA GLN A 211 11.58 20.77 -5.34
C GLN A 211 10.29 19.97 -5.23
N TYR A 212 10.35 18.76 -4.64
CA TYR A 212 9.24 17.82 -4.63
C TYR A 212 8.90 17.44 -3.19
N CYS A 213 8.05 18.27 -2.60
CA CYS A 213 7.66 18.19 -1.21
C CYS A 213 6.28 17.56 -1.04
N THR A 214 5.95 17.19 0.19
CA THR A 214 4.59 16.86 0.60
C THR A 214 3.70 18.12 0.60
N PRO A 215 2.36 17.98 0.62
CA PRO A 215 1.45 19.13 0.72
C PRO A 215 1.61 19.97 1.99
N ALA A 216 2.11 19.36 3.07
CA ALA A 216 2.41 20.08 4.31
C ALA A 216 3.74 20.85 4.24
N GLY A 217 4.45 20.77 3.11
CA GLY A 217 5.71 21.46 2.88
C GLY A 217 6.94 20.71 3.37
N VAL A 218 6.84 19.43 3.74
CA VAL A 218 8.00 18.62 4.15
C VAL A 218 8.77 18.18 2.91
N CYS A 219 10.08 18.45 2.90
CA CYS A 219 10.96 18.26 1.74
C CYS A 219 12.29 17.61 2.17
N PRO A 220 12.99 16.91 1.25
CA PRO A 220 14.41 16.62 1.42
C PRO A 220 15.23 17.88 1.76
N GLY A 221 16.19 17.74 2.66
CA GLY A 221 17.02 18.80 3.22
C GLY A 221 16.49 19.45 4.50
N MET A 222 15.25 19.14 4.92
CA MET A 222 14.64 19.69 6.13
C MET A 222 15.18 19.03 7.41
N ASP A 223 15.20 19.75 8.53
CA ASP A 223 15.54 19.17 9.83
C ASP A 223 14.41 18.26 10.32
N PHE A 224 14.72 17.07 10.79
CA PHE A 224 13.71 16.10 11.22
C PHE A 224 12.95 16.52 12.47
N ALA A 225 13.52 17.39 13.31
CA ALA A 225 12.78 18.00 14.42
C ALA A 225 11.61 18.83 13.89
N GLU A 226 11.79 19.59 12.80
CA GLU A 226 10.72 20.37 12.17
C GLU A 226 9.64 19.44 11.58
N VAL A 227 10.05 18.32 10.97
CA VAL A 227 9.11 17.32 10.45
C VAL A 227 8.23 16.75 11.56
N ARG A 228 8.80 16.46 12.74
CA ARG A 228 8.04 15.97 13.89
C ARG A 228 7.07 17.00 14.47
N GLU A 229 7.37 18.28 14.34
CA GLU A 229 6.39 19.33 14.69
C GLU A 229 5.20 19.35 13.73
N ILE A 230 5.40 18.97 12.47
CA ILE A 230 4.36 18.93 11.43
C ILE A 230 3.51 17.66 11.52
N TYR A 231 4.14 16.49 11.58
CA TYR A 231 3.45 15.18 11.49
C TYR A 231 3.34 14.41 12.81
N GLY A 232 3.99 14.88 13.88
CA GLY A 232 4.09 14.15 15.14
C GLY A 232 5.22 13.12 15.14
N GLU A 233 5.17 12.20 16.10
CA GLU A 233 6.16 11.13 16.20
C GLU A 233 5.89 10.02 15.17
N PRO A 234 6.91 9.57 14.42
CA PRO A 234 6.77 8.50 13.44
C PRO A 234 6.70 7.13 14.11
N GLN A 235 6.28 6.12 13.34
CA GLN A 235 6.71 4.75 13.56
C GLN A 235 8.15 4.61 13.04
N VAL A 236 9.04 4.01 13.85
CA VAL A 236 10.44 3.82 13.45
C VAL A 236 10.62 2.39 12.99
N SER A 237 11.06 2.24 11.74
CA SER A 237 11.30 0.95 11.10
C SER A 237 12.78 0.78 10.78
N ASP A 238 13.42 -0.18 11.44
CA ASP A 238 14.82 -0.55 11.20
C ASP A 238 14.87 -1.71 10.18
N ARG A 239 15.57 -1.49 9.05
CA ARG A 239 15.75 -2.46 7.97
C ARG A 239 17.22 -2.55 7.56
N GLU A 240 17.56 -3.54 6.73
CA GLU A 240 18.94 -3.77 6.26
C GLU A 240 19.51 -2.57 5.47
N ASP A 241 18.65 -1.88 4.72
CA ASP A 241 18.98 -0.72 3.88
C ASP A 241 18.89 0.62 4.62
N GLY A 242 18.41 0.62 5.87
CA GLY A 242 18.44 1.79 6.72
C GLY A 242 17.34 1.84 7.77
N ARG A 243 17.35 2.95 8.52
CA ARG A 243 16.30 3.33 9.45
C ARG A 243 15.35 4.30 8.77
N PHE A 244 14.05 4.06 8.92
CA PHE A 244 13.00 4.83 8.27
C PHE A 244 11.95 5.30 9.26
N MET A 245 11.41 6.48 8.99
CA MET A 245 10.43 7.17 9.80
C MET A 245 9.12 7.16 9.03
N GLU A 246 8.19 6.34 9.49
CA GLU A 246 6.99 5.98 8.75
C GLU A 246 5.75 6.61 9.40
N TYR A 247 4.90 7.18 8.55
CA TYR A 247 3.64 7.77 8.96
C TYR A 247 2.50 7.16 8.16
N TYR A 248 1.55 6.60 8.88
CA TYR A 248 0.41 5.87 8.33
C TYR A 248 -0.84 6.75 8.46
N PRO A 249 -1.38 7.29 7.37
CA PRO A 249 -2.69 7.93 7.40
C PRO A 249 -3.80 6.89 7.62
N ASP A 250 -5.00 7.36 7.97
CA ASP A 250 -6.18 6.50 8.18
C ASP A 250 -6.67 5.83 6.88
N THR A 251 -6.11 6.17 5.72
CA THR A 251 -6.39 5.55 4.42
C THR A 251 -5.55 4.29 4.25
N CYS A 252 -6.18 3.17 3.93
CA CYS A 252 -5.48 1.89 3.92
C CYS A 252 -4.45 1.77 2.79
N CYS A 253 -3.45 0.93 3.09
CA CYS A 253 -2.37 0.41 2.24
C CYS A 253 -1.22 1.34 1.89
N CYS A 254 -1.37 2.66 1.98
CA CYS A 254 -0.28 3.58 1.62
C CYS A 254 0.27 4.36 2.82
N TRP A 255 1.56 4.68 2.81
CA TRP A 255 2.21 5.41 3.90
C TRP A 255 3.29 6.38 3.38
N LEU A 256 3.66 7.33 4.23
CA LEU A 256 4.79 8.24 4.02
C LEU A 256 6.00 7.68 4.75
N GLN A 257 7.09 7.47 4.04
CA GLN A 257 8.37 7.00 4.57
C GLN A 257 9.42 8.11 4.43
N ILE A 258 10.15 8.38 5.50
CA ILE A 258 11.21 9.39 5.53
C ILE A 258 12.53 8.71 5.91
N ALA A 259 13.55 8.87 5.07
CA ALA A 259 14.91 8.47 5.40
C ALA A 259 15.72 9.69 5.81
N LEU A 260 16.57 9.54 6.84
CA LEU A 260 17.43 10.61 7.31
C LEU A 260 18.89 10.40 6.90
N GLU A 261 19.60 11.51 6.80
CA GLU A 261 21.05 11.59 6.77
C GLU A 261 21.54 12.01 8.16
N ASN A 262 22.44 11.20 8.73
CA ASN A 262 23.00 11.39 10.09
C ASN A 262 21.95 11.56 11.20
N ASP A 263 20.78 10.93 11.07
CA ASP A 263 19.65 11.00 12.01
C ASP A 263 19.05 12.41 12.25
N GLU A 264 19.46 13.41 11.46
CA GLU A 264 19.06 14.81 11.69
C GLU A 264 18.35 15.43 10.48
N THR A 265 18.86 15.20 9.26
CA THR A 265 18.35 15.87 8.05
C THR A 265 17.57 14.90 7.17
N VAL A 266 16.43 15.31 6.64
CA VAL A 266 15.65 14.53 5.67
C VAL A 266 16.48 14.30 4.41
N ARG A 267 16.86 13.05 4.14
CA ARG A 267 17.58 12.66 2.93
C ARG A 267 16.62 12.43 1.77
N SER A 268 15.52 11.73 2.05
CA SER A 268 14.51 11.41 1.06
C SER A 268 13.15 11.24 1.70
N ILE A 269 12.12 11.47 0.89
CA ILE A 269 10.73 11.26 1.24
C ILE A 269 10.13 10.34 0.20
N GLU A 270 9.41 9.34 0.66
CA GLU A 270 8.81 8.34 -0.19
C GLU A 270 7.34 8.14 0.19
N VAL A 271 6.49 8.03 -0.81
CA VAL A 271 5.11 7.58 -0.64
C VAL A 271 5.04 6.19 -1.24
N LEU A 272 4.59 5.21 -0.46
CA LEU A 272 4.54 3.80 -0.87
C LEU A 272 3.13 3.27 -0.63
N CYS A 273 2.66 2.44 -1.55
CA CYS A 273 1.44 1.65 -1.39
C CYS A 273 1.76 0.17 -1.37
N ALA A 274 1.20 -0.53 -0.40
CA ALA A 274 1.16 -1.98 -0.39
C ALA A 274 0.17 -2.48 -1.44
N MET A 275 0.64 -3.38 -2.28
CA MET A 275 -0.13 -4.05 -3.34
C MET A 275 -0.57 -5.45 -2.89
#